data_AF-A0A7C3THK0-F1
#
_entry.id   AF-A0A7C3THK0-F1
#
_cell.length_a   1.000
_cell.length_b   1.000
_cell.length_c   1.000
_cell.angle_alpha   90.00
_cell.angle_beta   90.00
_cell.angle_gamma   90.00
#
_symmetry.space_group_name_H-M   'P 1'
#
loop_
_entity.id
_entity.type
_entity.pdbx_description
1 polymer ?
#
loop_
_entity_poly.entity_id
_entity_poly.type
_entity_poly.pdbx_seq_one_letter_code
_entity_poly.pdbx_strand_id
1 'polypeptide(L)'
;MFLVSALYRICRLSQAYRQYLSQGLVDPFQRISCMVSREMLLNTLRLKLRILPVTARDIDDAIYFYHKYMNEGVPPRDTLHLAVMLKNNIKKILTVDKHFETVIREVERIDLRRVGLTGLTGWVDTTP
;
A
#
# COMPACT_ATOMS: atom_id res chain seq x y z
N MET A 1 -11.98 -12.50 15.20
CA MET A 1 -12.22 -11.20 15.87
C MET A 1 -10.94 -10.36 16.12
N PHE A 2 -9.79 -10.67 15.51
CA PHE A 2 -8.51 -9.96 15.77
C PHE A 2 -8.13 -8.91 14.71
N LEU A 3 -8.59 -9.04 13.47
CA LEU A 3 -8.25 -8.11 12.36
C LEU A 3 -8.79 -6.69 12.59
N VAL A 4 -10.02 -6.56 13.08
CA VAL A 4 -10.67 -5.25 13.27
C VAL A 4 -9.97 -4.45 14.37
N SER A 5 -9.47 -5.11 15.42
CA SER A 5 -8.72 -4.47 16.51
C SER A 5 -7.36 -3.95 16.05
N ALA A 6 -6.66 -4.70 15.19
CA ALA A 6 -5.35 -4.31 14.67
C ALA A 6 -5.46 -3.08 13.73
N LEU A 7 -6.42 -3.09 12.81
CA LEU A 7 -6.68 -1.95 11.92
C LEU A 7 -7.12 -0.70 12.69
N TYR A 8 -7.93 -0.86 13.75
CA TYR A 8 -8.35 0.25 14.60
C TYR A 8 -7.17 0.88 15.36
N ARG A 9 -6.20 0.07 15.80
CA ARG A 9 -4.96 0.56 16.45
C ARG A 9 -4.06 1.33 15.49
N ILE A 10 -3.90 0.85 14.26
CA ILE A 10 -3.12 1.54 13.21
C ILE A 10 -3.77 2.90 12.88
N CYS A 11 -5.10 2.95 12.77
CA CYS A 11 -5.83 4.20 12.54
C CYS A 11 -5.66 5.21 13.68
N ARG A 12 -5.76 4.78 14.95
CA ARG A 12 -5.51 5.63 16.13
C ARG A 12 -4.09 6.19 16.16
N LEU A 13 -3.10 5.37 15.80
CA LEU A 13 -1.71 5.83 15.69
C LEU A 13 -1.55 6.91 14.62
N SER A 14 -2.25 6.80 13.49
CA SER A 14 -2.24 7.83 12.45
C SER A 14 -2.89 9.16 12.89
N GLN A 15 -3.90 9.12 13.76
CA GLN A 15 -4.54 10.32 14.31
C GLN A 15 -3.67 11.00 15.35
N ALA A 16 -3.05 10.22 16.25
CA ALA A 16 -2.10 10.73 17.23
C ALA A 16 -0.90 11.40 16.55
N TYR A 17 -0.40 10.82 15.46
CA TYR A 17 0.67 11.40 14.64
C TYR A 17 0.29 12.76 14.02
N ARG A 18 -0.95 12.90 13.55
CA ARG A 18 -1.47 14.16 13.01
C ARG A 18 -1.54 15.27 14.07
N GLN A 19 -1.93 14.93 15.29
CA GLN A 19 -2.03 15.86 16.42
C GLN A 19 -0.64 16.26 16.95
N TYR A 20 0.36 15.38 16.81
CA TYR A 20 1.74 15.66 17.19
C TYR A 20 2.45 16.59 16.18
N LEU A 21 2.17 16.43 14.88
CA LEU A 21 2.69 17.30 13.82
C LEU A 21 2.24 18.77 13.98
N SER A 22 1.07 19.03 14.58
CA SER A 22 0.60 20.40 14.84
C SER A 22 1.34 21.13 15.99
N GLN A 23 2.19 20.44 16.76
CA GLN A 23 2.82 21.01 17.97
C GLN A 23 4.29 21.44 17.77
N GLY A 24 4.87 21.32 16.58
CA GLY A 24 6.17 21.95 16.24
C GLY A 24 7.41 21.43 17.00
N LEU A 25 7.35 20.27 17.66
CA LEU A 25 8.47 19.67 18.39
C LEU A 25 9.29 18.75 17.47
N VAL A 26 10.46 19.23 17.04
CA VAL A 26 11.27 18.62 15.97
C VAL A 26 12.21 17.50 16.46
N ASP A 27 12.53 17.42 17.76
CA ASP A 27 13.54 16.49 18.29
C ASP A 27 13.01 15.09 18.74
N PRO A 28 11.76 14.91 19.23
CA PRO A 28 11.19 13.58 19.51
C PRO A 28 10.86 12.74 18.27
N PHE A 29 10.94 13.36 17.08
CA PHE A 29 10.46 12.81 15.82
C PHE A 29 11.15 11.49 15.45
N GLN A 30 12.44 11.37 15.76
CA GLN A 30 13.25 10.21 15.41
C GLN A 30 12.90 8.98 16.29
N ARG A 31 12.59 9.21 17.57
CA ARG A 31 12.14 8.14 18.48
C ARG A 31 10.73 7.66 18.14
N ILE A 32 9.79 8.58 17.88
CA ILE A 32 8.42 8.22 17.51
C ILE A 32 8.41 7.53 16.15
N SER A 33 9.14 8.04 15.16
CA SER A 33 9.29 7.39 13.85
C SER A 33 9.80 5.95 13.99
N CYS A 34 10.86 5.72 14.78
CA CYS A 34 11.40 4.38 14.99
C CYS A 34 10.42 3.43 15.71
N MET A 35 9.66 3.92 16.70
CA MET A 35 8.66 3.11 17.42
C MET A 35 7.48 2.75 16.53
N VAL A 36 6.98 3.70 15.71
CA VAL A 36 5.91 3.46 14.74
C VAL A 36 6.38 2.46 13.67
N SER A 37 7.59 2.62 13.15
CA SER A 37 8.18 1.70 12.18
C SER A 37 8.32 0.27 12.74
N ARG A 38 8.74 0.12 14.00
CA ARG A 38 8.85 -1.20 14.65
C ARG A 38 7.49 -1.87 14.80
N GLU A 39 6.49 -1.15 15.29
CA GLU A 39 5.15 -1.71 15.50
C GLU A 39 4.44 -2.01 14.17
N MET A 40 4.61 -1.16 13.15
CA MET A 40 4.14 -1.46 11.79
C MET A 40 4.81 -2.71 11.24
N LEU A 41 6.14 -2.84 11.35
CA LEU A 41 6.87 -4.01 10.88
C LEU A 41 6.39 -5.30 11.56
N LEU A 42 6.24 -5.30 12.89
CA LEU A 42 5.75 -6.46 13.64
C LEU A 42 4.32 -6.85 13.22
N ASN A 43 3.45 -5.87 13.00
CA ASN A 43 2.09 -6.13 12.52
C ASN A 43 2.08 -6.64 11.07
N THR A 44 2.94 -6.12 10.20
CA THR A 44 3.14 -6.64 8.83
C THR A 44 3.58 -8.11 8.84
N LEU A 45 4.52 -8.48 9.72
CA LEU A 45 4.96 -9.87 9.88
C LEU A 45 3.83 -10.79 10.38
N ARG A 46 2.97 -10.30 11.27
CA ARG A 46 1.80 -11.05 11.75
C ARG A 46 0.74 -11.29 10.67
N LEU A 47 0.65 -10.40 9.70
CA LEU A 47 -0.31 -10.50 8.58
C LEU A 47 0.13 -11.51 7.51
N LYS A 48 1.30 -12.15 7.65
CA LYS A 48 1.86 -13.11 6.68
C LYS A 48 1.82 -12.57 5.25
N LEU A 49 2.12 -11.28 5.07
CA LEU A 49 2.12 -10.65 3.75
C LEU A 49 3.25 -11.22 2.90
N ARG A 50 2.94 -11.53 1.64
CA ARG A 50 3.95 -11.85 0.64
C ARG A 50 4.58 -10.54 0.14
N ILE A 51 5.85 -10.33 0.45
CA ILE A 51 6.62 -9.18 -0.04
C ILE A 51 7.24 -9.57 -1.39
N LEU A 52 6.90 -8.82 -2.44
CA LEU A 52 7.44 -9.07 -3.78
C LEU A 52 8.73 -8.26 -3.99
N PRO A 53 9.82 -8.91 -4.45
CA PRO A 53 11.05 -8.20 -4.74
C PRO A 53 10.92 -7.37 -6.02
N VAL A 54 11.59 -6.23 -6.06
CA VAL A 54 11.79 -5.44 -7.28
C VAL A 54 13.03 -5.96 -7.99
N THR A 55 12.91 -6.30 -9.27
CA THR A 55 14.02 -6.74 -10.12
C THR A 55 14.39 -5.67 -11.14
N ALA A 56 15.57 -5.79 -11.76
CA ALA A 56 16.00 -4.88 -12.82
C ALA A 56 14.97 -4.77 -13.97
N ARG A 57 14.38 -5.90 -14.37
CA ARG A 57 13.33 -5.91 -15.39
C ARG A 57 12.10 -5.09 -15.00
N ASP A 58 11.75 -5.08 -13.72
CA ASP A 58 10.62 -4.28 -13.23
C ASP A 58 10.93 -2.77 -13.30
N ILE A 59 12.20 -2.39 -13.20
CA ILE A 59 12.65 -1.01 -13.37
C ILE A 59 12.53 -0.59 -14.83
N ASP A 60 12.96 -1.45 -15.77
CA ASP A 60 12.82 -1.18 -17.21
C ASP A 60 11.33 -1.01 -17.60
N ASP A 61 10.48 -1.93 -17.13
CA ASP A 61 9.02 -1.85 -17.34
C ASP A 61 8.44 -0.58 -16.68
N ALA A 62 8.92 -0.19 -15.49
CA ALA A 62 8.48 1.01 -14.81
C ALA A 62 8.85 2.30 -15.55
N ILE A 63 10.02 2.35 -16.21
CA ILE A 63 10.44 3.47 -17.06
C ILE A 63 9.51 3.56 -18.27
N TYR A 64 9.18 2.43 -18.90
CA TYR A 64 8.22 2.39 -20.00
C TYR A 64 6.84 2.94 -19.57
N PHE A 65 6.30 2.49 -18.43
CA PHE A 65 5.03 2.99 -17.91
C PHE A 65 5.10 4.46 -17.49
N TYR A 66 6.25 4.92 -16.97
CA TYR A 66 6.44 6.31 -16.64
C TYR A 66 6.31 7.20 -17.88
N HIS A 67 6.98 6.86 -18.99
CA HIS A 67 6.82 7.61 -20.23
C HIS A 67 5.39 7.56 -20.78
N LYS A 68 4.67 6.45 -20.58
CA LYS A 68 3.27 6.33 -20.99
C LYS A 68 2.35 7.29 -20.20
N TYR A 69 2.58 7.44 -18.89
CA TYR A 69 1.68 8.17 -17.99
C TYR A 69 2.21 9.51 -17.48
N MET A 70 3.41 9.93 -17.88
CA MET A 70 4.02 11.17 -17.39
C MET A 70 3.16 12.40 -17.69
N ASN A 71 2.48 12.42 -18.84
CA ASN A 71 1.58 13.51 -19.24
C ASN A 71 0.29 13.57 -18.40
N GLU A 72 -0.03 12.47 -17.71
CA GLU A 72 -1.19 12.35 -16.82
C GLU A 72 -0.79 12.56 -15.34
N GLY A 73 0.47 12.92 -15.08
CA GLY A 73 0.97 13.28 -13.75
C GLY A 73 1.24 12.09 -12.82
N VAL A 74 1.35 10.87 -13.34
CA VAL A 74 1.60 9.69 -12.51
C VAL A 74 3.06 9.69 -12.00
N PRO A 75 3.29 9.56 -10.69
CA PRO A 75 4.64 9.58 -10.14
C PRO A 75 5.39 8.26 -10.43
N PRO A 76 6.74 8.30 -10.54
CA PRO A 76 7.56 7.11 -10.82
C PRO A 76 7.37 5.94 -9.83
N ARG A 77 6.99 6.24 -8.59
CA ARG A 77 6.70 5.22 -7.57
C ARG A 77 5.49 4.37 -7.96
N ASP A 78 4.44 5.01 -8.45
CA ASP A 78 3.18 4.33 -8.78
C ASP A 78 3.36 3.48 -10.05
N THR A 79 4.20 3.92 -11.00
CA THR A 79 4.55 3.13 -12.20
C THR A 79 5.43 1.92 -11.85
N LEU A 80 6.30 2.03 -10.84
CA LEU A 80 7.06 0.88 -10.33
C LEU A 80 6.13 -0.16 -9.67
N HIS A 81 5.16 0.29 -8.87
CA HIS A 81 4.14 -0.61 -8.33
C HIS A 81 3.37 -1.31 -9.44
N LEU A 82 2.97 -0.58 -10.49
CA LEU A 82 2.30 -1.15 -11.64
C LEU A 82 3.14 -2.24 -12.33
N ALA A 83 4.41 -1.98 -12.61
CA ALA A 83 5.31 -2.95 -13.25
C ALA A 83 5.41 -4.26 -12.45
N VAL A 84 5.67 -4.15 -11.14
CA VAL A 84 5.76 -5.32 -10.25
C VAL A 84 4.44 -6.09 -10.21
N MET A 85 3.31 -5.38 -10.15
CA MET A 85 1.98 -6.01 -10.13
C MET A 85 1.70 -6.80 -11.40
N LEU A 86 1.94 -6.21 -12.57
CA LEU A 86 1.65 -6.85 -13.86
C LEU A 86 2.48 -8.10 -14.08
N LYS A 87 3.77 -8.06 -13.75
CA LYS A 87 4.64 -9.25 -13.82
C LYS A 87 4.17 -10.39 -12.92
N ASN A 88 3.62 -10.05 -11.76
CA ASN A 88 3.09 -11.03 -10.80
C ASN A 88 1.61 -11.37 -11.05
N ASN A 89 1.04 -10.97 -12.19
CA ASN A 89 -0.37 -11.18 -12.56
C ASN A 89 -1.37 -10.61 -11.53
N ILE A 90 -0.97 -9.59 -10.77
CA ILE A 90 -1.82 -8.93 -9.79
C ILE A 90 -2.61 -7.84 -10.49
N LYS A 91 -3.91 -8.06 -10.64
CA LYS A 91 -4.82 -7.12 -11.33
C LYS A 91 -5.60 -6.21 -10.40
N LYS A 92 -5.41 -6.35 -9.08
CA LYS A 92 -6.19 -5.61 -8.07
C LYS A 92 -5.28 -4.98 -7.02
N ILE A 93 -5.56 -3.74 -6.65
CA ILE A 93 -4.80 -3.00 -5.64
C ILE A 93 -5.70 -2.41 -4.56
N LEU A 94 -5.24 -2.50 -3.31
CA LEU A 94 -5.77 -1.73 -2.19
C LEU A 94 -4.90 -0.48 -2.01
N THR A 95 -5.41 0.69 -2.41
CA THR A 95 -4.70 1.95 -2.26
C THR A 95 -5.63 3.12 -1.97
N VAL A 96 -5.08 4.17 -1.36
CA VAL A 96 -5.70 5.48 -1.20
C VAL A 96 -5.40 6.41 -2.38
N ASP A 97 -4.39 6.09 -3.20
CA ASP A 97 -3.93 6.90 -4.32
C ASP A 97 -4.95 6.91 -5.46
N LYS A 98 -5.29 8.11 -5.94
CA LYS A 98 -6.32 8.31 -6.96
C LYS A 98 -5.87 7.91 -8.37
N HIS A 99 -4.55 7.88 -8.63
CA HIS A 99 -4.01 7.56 -9.96
C HIS A 99 -4.42 6.16 -10.45
N PHE A 100 -4.55 5.19 -9.53
CA PHE A 100 -5.01 3.83 -9.80
C PHE A 100 -6.52 3.71 -10.04
N GLU A 101 -7.28 4.79 -9.85
CA GLU A 101 -8.71 4.84 -10.16
C GLU A 101 -8.97 5.57 -11.47
N THR A 102 -8.23 6.65 -11.73
CA THR A 102 -8.55 7.59 -12.81
C THR A 102 -7.68 7.44 -14.05
N VAL A 103 -6.41 7.03 -13.89
CA VAL A 103 -5.40 7.08 -14.95
C VAL A 103 -4.94 5.69 -15.37
N ILE A 104 -4.48 4.89 -14.40
CA ILE A 104 -3.96 3.55 -14.64
C ILE A 104 -5.14 2.61 -14.89
N ARG A 105 -5.12 1.88 -16.01
CA ARG A 105 -6.26 1.05 -16.46
C ARG A 105 -6.01 -0.45 -16.32
N GLU A 106 -4.75 -0.84 -16.20
CA GLU A 106 -4.32 -2.24 -16.17
C GLU A 106 -4.63 -2.93 -14.84
N VAL A 107 -4.89 -2.13 -13.79
CA VAL A 107 -5.14 -2.61 -12.43
C VAL A 107 -6.43 -1.98 -11.89
N GLU A 108 -7.27 -2.80 -11.28
CA GLU A 108 -8.50 -2.39 -10.62
C GLU A 108 -8.25 -1.99 -9.16
N ARG A 109 -8.66 -0.78 -8.79
CA ARG A 109 -8.66 -0.35 -7.39
C ARG A 109 -9.84 -0.97 -6.64
N ILE A 110 -9.56 -1.66 -5.53
CA ILE A 110 -10.58 -2.15 -4.62
C ILE A 110 -10.93 -1.06 -3.59
N ASP A 111 -12.22 -0.68 -3.52
CA ASP A 111 -12.74 0.16 -2.44
C ASP A 111 -13.17 -0.70 -1.24
N LEU A 112 -12.45 -0.57 -0.13
CA LEU A 112 -12.72 -1.24 1.14
C LEU A 112 -14.10 -0.90 1.72
N ARG A 113 -14.73 0.21 1.31
CA ARG A 113 -16.11 0.55 1.74
C ARG A 113 -17.17 -0.28 1.03
N ARG A 114 -16.85 -0.79 -0.16
CA ARG A 114 -17.75 -1.63 -0.97
C ARG A 114 -17.57 -3.11 -0.70
N VAL A 115 -16.40 -3.52 -0.20
CA VAL A 115 -16.16 -4.90 0.22
C VAL A 115 -16.81 -5.11 1.59
N GLY A 116 -18.04 -5.62 1.59
CA GLY A 116 -18.66 -6.14 2.81
C GLY A 116 -17.75 -7.19 3.47
N LEU A 117 -17.66 -7.17 4.80
CA LEU A 117 -16.81 -8.06 5.61
C LEU A 117 -17.07 -9.58 5.40
N THR A 118 -18.07 -9.94 4.59
CA THR A 118 -18.41 -11.30 4.18
C THR A 118 -17.50 -11.87 3.08
N GLY A 119 -16.74 -11.04 2.36
CA GLY A 119 -15.90 -11.48 1.23
C GLY A 119 -14.46 -11.87 1.58
N LEU A 120 -13.98 -11.64 2.81
CA LEU A 120 -12.56 -11.82 3.18
C LEU A 120 -12.15 -13.27 3.46
N THR A 121 -13.09 -14.22 3.52
CA THR A 121 -12.82 -15.65 3.78
C THR A 121 -12.49 -16.45 2.52
N GLY A 122 -12.69 -15.89 1.33
CA GLY A 122 -12.39 -16.54 0.05
C GLY A 122 -11.02 -16.23 -0.56
N TRP A 123 -10.17 -15.45 0.12
CA TRP A 123 -8.88 -14.94 -0.42
C TRP A 123 -7.67 -15.78 0.01
N VAL A 124 -7.83 -17.10 0.03
CA VAL A 124 -6.69 -18.02 -0.04
C VAL A 124 -6.69 -18.52 -1.47
N ASP A 125 -5.74 -18.06 -2.28
CA ASP A 125 -5.53 -18.58 -3.63
C ASP A 125 -5.36 -20.10 -3.55
N THR A 126 -6.42 -20.83 -3.91
CA THR A 126 -6.32 -22.22 -4.33
C THR A 126 -5.84 -22.21 -5.77
N THR A 127 -4.54 -22.23 -5.96
CA THR A 127 -3.94 -22.85 -7.13
C THR A 127 -2.96 -23.91 -6.65
N PRO A 128 -2.93 -25.08 -7.33
CA PRO A 128 -2.33 -26.33 -6.84
C PRO A 128 -0.83 -26.27 -6.58
#